data_AF-A0A2X0NWD2-F1
#
_entry.id   AF-A0A2X0NWD2-F1
#
_cell.length_a   1.000
_cell.length_b   1.000
_cell.length_c   1.000
_cell.angle_alpha   90.00
_cell.angle_beta   90.00
_cell.angle_gamma   90.00
#
_symmetry.space_group_name_H-M   'P 1'
#
loop_
_entity.id
_entity.type
_entity.pdbx_description
1 polymer ?
#
loop_
_entity_poly.entity_id
_entity_poly.type
_entity_poly.pdbx_seq_one_letter_code
_entity_poly.pdbx_strand_id
1 'polypeptide(L)'
;MSDTRQWEIRFSATRKRPYFYCPTTSESVWEAPPALTPEKISTLPGAHHLAYEPPPPAGAASPSTNASASASASASAAPTSATAVHAPTAAAAAAAPAAAAASKQPAPVDPSAAPTKVRASHLLIKSEKSRRPSSWRQLHITRTVGQAREILQTHQQNLQAAEDLPKQFARVAKAESDCSSAREGGDLGFFGRQQMQKPFEEAAFALKVGEMSPIIQTDSGLHLILRTA
;
A
#
# COMPACT_ATOMS: atom_id res chain seq x y z
N MET A 1 29.92 -18.73 37.91
CA MET A 1 30.25 -17.59 37.03
C MET A 1 28.92 -16.99 36.58
N SER A 2 28.41 -16.02 37.34
CA SER A 2 27.10 -15.41 37.08
C SER A 2 27.26 -14.38 35.97
N ASP A 3 26.74 -14.67 34.79
CA ASP A 3 26.75 -13.78 33.64
C ASP A 3 25.78 -12.61 33.95
N THR A 4 26.30 -11.49 34.45
CA THR A 4 25.54 -10.28 34.82
C THR A 4 25.14 -9.46 33.58
N ARG A 5 24.63 -10.13 32.53
CA ARG A 5 24.10 -9.43 31.35
C ARG A 5 22.75 -8.82 31.71
N GLN A 6 22.67 -7.51 31.63
CA GLN A 6 21.43 -6.77 31.87
C GLN A 6 20.51 -6.91 30.65
N TRP A 7 19.70 -7.96 30.61
CA TRP A 7 18.70 -8.12 29.56
C TRP A 7 17.48 -7.24 29.80
N GLU A 8 16.90 -6.71 28.74
CA GLU A 8 15.58 -6.07 28.76
C GLU A 8 14.70 -6.61 27.64
N ILE A 9 13.39 -6.57 27.84
CA ILE A 9 12.41 -7.07 26.88
C ILE A 9 11.86 -5.88 26.11
N ARG A 10 12.05 -5.88 24.79
CA ARG A 10 11.55 -4.87 23.87
C ARG A 10 10.46 -5.45 22.98
N PHE A 11 9.58 -4.59 22.46
CA PHE A 11 8.53 -5.00 21.54
C PHE A 11 8.87 -4.63 20.10
N SER A 12 8.85 -5.61 19.19
CA SER A 12 9.05 -5.34 17.75
C SER A 12 7.75 -4.84 17.12
N ALA A 13 7.71 -3.57 16.71
CA ALA A 13 6.56 -3.00 16.01
C ALA A 13 6.25 -3.67 14.67
N THR A 14 7.28 -4.19 14.00
CA THR A 14 7.20 -4.86 12.68
C THR A 14 6.76 -6.31 12.80
N ARG A 15 7.32 -7.06 13.76
CA ARG A 15 7.00 -8.48 13.94
C ARG A 15 5.83 -8.72 14.90
N LYS A 16 5.39 -7.69 15.64
CA LYS A 16 4.37 -7.77 16.68
C LYS A 16 4.70 -8.83 17.74
N ARG A 17 5.96 -8.91 18.16
CA ARG A 17 6.42 -9.87 19.17
C ARG A 17 7.45 -9.24 20.11
N PRO A 18 7.46 -9.62 21.39
CA PRO A 18 8.55 -9.30 22.31
C PRO A 18 9.86 -9.98 21.88
N TYR A 19 10.99 -9.38 22.24
CA TYR A 19 12.33 -9.94 22.10
C TYR A 19 13.23 -9.46 23.24
N PHE A 20 14.26 -10.25 23.57
CA PHE A 20 15.26 -9.90 24.57
C PHE A 20 16.38 -9.11 23.90
N TYR A 21 16.75 -7.99 24.49
CA TYR A 21 17.82 -7.13 24.06
C TYR A 21 18.85 -6.96 25.19
N CYS A 22 20.13 -7.08 24.85
CA CYS A 22 21.24 -6.79 25.75
C CYS A 22 21.87 -5.45 25.33
N PRO A 23 21.75 -4.38 26.13
CA PRO A 23 22.32 -3.07 25.80
C PRO A 23 23.85 -3.09 25.86
N THR A 24 24.44 -3.97 26.67
CA THR A 24 25.89 -4.07 26.82
C THR A 24 26.57 -4.66 25.58
N THR A 25 25.96 -5.67 24.96
CA THR A 25 26.51 -6.35 23.77
C THR A 25 25.78 -5.97 22.47
N SER A 26 24.72 -5.17 22.56
CA SER A 26 23.78 -4.86 21.46
C SER A 26 23.18 -6.10 20.78
N GLU A 27 23.17 -7.25 21.48
CA GLU A 27 22.59 -8.48 20.99
C GLU A 27 21.07 -8.48 21.15
N SER A 28 20.37 -9.09 20.20
CA SER A 28 18.91 -9.28 20.27
C SER A 28 18.55 -10.71 19.93
N VAL A 29 17.73 -11.34 20.78
CA VAL A 29 17.29 -12.73 20.63
C VAL A 29 15.79 -12.85 20.89
N TRP A 30 15.12 -13.72 20.15
CA TRP A 30 13.66 -13.91 20.23
C TRP A 30 13.25 -14.91 21.31
N GLU A 31 14.13 -15.86 21.59
CA GLU A 31 13.94 -16.87 22.64
C GLU A 31 14.63 -16.41 23.92
N ALA A 32 14.09 -16.84 25.05
CA ALA A 32 14.69 -16.55 26.34
C ALA A 32 16.11 -17.17 26.40
N PRO A 33 17.16 -16.38 26.63
CA PRO A 33 18.51 -16.91 26.82
C PRO A 33 18.52 -18.02 27.88
N PRO A 34 19.25 -19.14 27.68
CA PRO A 34 19.28 -20.25 28.63
C PRO A 34 19.88 -19.85 29.99
N ALA A 35 20.56 -18.70 30.06
CA ALA A 35 21.07 -18.11 31.29
C ALA A 35 20.00 -17.38 32.13
N LEU A 36 18.79 -17.15 31.60
CA LEU A 36 17.70 -16.45 32.27
C LEU A 36 16.63 -17.44 32.75
N THR A 37 16.42 -17.51 34.06
CA THR A 37 15.33 -18.30 34.65
C THR A 37 13.98 -17.58 34.45
N PRO A 38 12.84 -18.32 34.39
CA PRO A 38 11.50 -17.73 34.24
C PRO A 38 11.18 -16.66 35.29
N GLU A 39 11.59 -16.87 36.54
CA GLU A 39 11.40 -15.88 37.62
C GLU A 39 12.18 -14.59 37.36
N LYS A 40 13.38 -14.70 36.79
CA LYS A 40 14.19 -13.53 36.43
C LYS A 40 13.57 -12.77 35.26
N ILE A 41 13.04 -13.48 34.27
CA ILE A 41 12.38 -12.92 33.09
C ILE A 41 11.20 -12.03 33.50
N SER A 42 10.40 -12.45 34.47
CA SER A 42 9.28 -11.64 35.00
C SER A 42 9.71 -10.33 35.68
N THR A 43 10.95 -10.26 36.16
CA THR A 43 11.51 -9.04 36.79
C THR A 43 12.23 -8.11 35.81
N LEU A 44 12.36 -8.50 34.54
CA LEU A 44 13.05 -7.67 33.55
C LEU A 44 12.22 -6.45 33.14
N PRO A 45 12.89 -5.32 32.82
CA PRO A 45 12.24 -4.18 32.20
C PRO A 45 11.55 -4.65 30.90
N GLY A 46 10.24 -4.37 30.76
CA GLY A 46 9.47 -4.77 29.58
C GLY A 46 8.86 -6.17 29.63
N ALA A 47 8.91 -6.89 30.76
CA ALA A 47 8.31 -8.22 30.91
C ALA A 47 6.80 -8.27 30.57
N HIS A 48 6.09 -7.15 30.74
CA HIS A 48 4.68 -7.02 30.34
C HIS A 48 4.44 -7.28 28.84
N HIS A 49 5.45 -7.15 27.98
CA HIS A 49 5.34 -7.46 26.55
C HIS A 49 5.29 -8.97 26.26
N LEU A 50 5.71 -9.84 27.18
CA LEU A 50 5.61 -11.30 27.01
C LEU A 50 4.16 -11.80 27.07
N ALA A 51 3.27 -11.05 27.73
CA ALA A 51 1.84 -11.32 27.74
C ALA A 51 1.11 -10.85 26.47
N TYR A 52 1.85 -10.37 25.45
CA TYR A 52 1.25 -9.99 24.18
C TYR A 52 0.76 -11.22 23.43
N GLU A 53 -0.54 -11.47 23.53
CA GLU A 53 -1.24 -12.38 22.63
C GLU A 53 -1.62 -11.61 21.36
N PRO A 54 -1.19 -12.07 20.16
CA PRO A 54 -1.61 -11.43 18.94
C PRO A 54 -3.14 -11.54 18.80
N PRO A 55 -3.84 -10.48 18.38
CA PRO A 55 -5.28 -10.57 18.17
C PRO A 55 -5.57 -11.70 17.16
N PRO A 56 -6.64 -12.50 17.39
CA PRO A 56 -6.98 -13.57 16.48
C PRO A 56 -7.16 -12.99 15.06
N PRO A 57 -6.68 -13.70 14.02
CA PRO A 57 -6.84 -13.24 12.65
C PRO A 57 -8.34 -13.03 12.38
N ALA A 58 -8.69 -11.86 11.83
CA ALA A 58 -10.07 -11.55 11.46
C ALA A 58 -10.58 -12.63 10.49
N GLY A 59 -11.37 -13.57 11.01
CA GLY A 59 -11.86 -14.74 10.27
C GLY A 59 -11.82 -16.07 11.02
N ALA A 60 -11.13 -16.19 12.16
CA ALA A 60 -11.21 -17.40 12.98
C ALA A 60 -12.48 -17.37 13.85
N ALA A 61 -13.59 -17.84 13.27
CA ALA A 61 -14.79 -18.17 14.02
C ALA A 61 -14.47 -19.22 15.10
N SER A 62 -14.98 -18.99 16.30
CA SER A 62 -14.96 -19.96 17.40
C SER A 62 -15.55 -21.30 16.94
N PRO A 63 -14.95 -22.46 17.28
CA PRO A 63 -15.55 -23.74 16.98
C PRO A 63 -16.75 -23.97 17.91
N SER A 64 -17.95 -23.65 17.41
CA SER A 64 -19.19 -24.20 17.94
C SER A 64 -19.25 -25.67 17.54
N THR A 65 -19.30 -26.53 18.55
CA THR A 65 -19.47 -27.98 18.44
C THR A 65 -20.70 -28.32 17.59
N ASN A 66 -20.51 -29.09 16.52
CA ASN A 66 -21.45 -30.16 16.21
C ASN A 66 -20.77 -31.28 15.41
N ALA A 67 -20.95 -32.49 15.91
CA ALA A 67 -20.58 -33.73 15.26
C ALA A 67 -21.61 -34.06 14.17
N SER A 68 -21.17 -34.66 13.07
CA SER A 68 -21.66 -35.95 12.55
C SER A 68 -21.52 -36.10 11.01
N ALA A 69 -21.11 -37.30 10.61
CA ALA A 69 -21.39 -38.02 9.36
C ALA A 69 -20.74 -37.60 8.02
N SER A 70 -19.65 -38.33 7.69
CA SER A 70 -19.54 -39.32 6.59
C SER A 70 -20.20 -39.04 5.22
N ALA A 71 -19.39 -38.99 4.15
CA ALA A 71 -19.50 -39.89 2.98
C ALA A 71 -18.45 -39.60 1.87
N SER A 72 -17.96 -40.69 1.28
CA SER A 72 -16.94 -40.83 0.23
C SER A 72 -17.40 -40.53 -1.21
N ALA A 73 -16.40 -40.32 -2.10
CA ALA A 73 -16.25 -40.77 -3.51
C ALA A 73 -15.60 -39.64 -4.35
N SER A 74 -14.40 -39.72 -4.94
CA SER A 74 -13.75 -40.67 -5.90
C SER A 74 -14.08 -40.40 -7.38
N ALA A 75 -13.05 -40.56 -8.23
CA ALA A 75 -12.92 -40.42 -9.69
C ALA A 75 -12.63 -39.00 -10.24
N SER A 76 -11.56 -38.68 -10.99
CA SER A 76 -10.69 -39.30 -12.02
C SER A 76 -10.93 -38.70 -13.41
N ALA A 77 -9.83 -38.55 -14.17
CA ALA A 77 -9.69 -38.37 -15.62
C ALA A 77 -9.52 -36.93 -16.21
N ALA A 78 -8.29 -36.68 -16.68
CA ALA A 78 -7.94 -35.89 -17.88
C ALA A 78 -8.38 -36.67 -19.17
N PRO A 79 -8.26 -36.21 -20.45
CA PRO A 79 -7.23 -35.29 -21.00
C PRO A 79 -7.60 -34.44 -22.28
N THR A 80 -6.55 -33.87 -22.89
CA THR A 80 -6.31 -33.48 -24.31
C THR A 80 -6.84 -32.17 -24.93
N SER A 81 -5.86 -31.30 -25.23
CA SER A 81 -5.54 -30.56 -26.48
C SER A 81 -6.63 -30.19 -27.51
N ALA A 82 -6.68 -28.89 -27.86
CA ALA A 82 -6.92 -28.45 -29.24
C ALA A 82 -6.35 -27.05 -29.50
N THR A 83 -5.46 -27.00 -30.49
CA THR A 83 -4.88 -25.84 -31.17
C THR A 83 -5.93 -25.06 -31.96
N ALA A 84 -5.90 -23.73 -31.94
CA ALA A 84 -6.47 -22.91 -33.00
C ALA A 84 -5.68 -21.60 -33.16
N VAL A 85 -5.02 -21.50 -34.30
CA VAL A 85 -4.36 -20.31 -34.84
C VAL A 85 -5.37 -19.50 -35.65
N HIS A 86 -5.43 -18.18 -35.44
CA HIS A 86 -5.68 -17.20 -36.49
C HIS A 86 -5.42 -15.77 -35.99
N ALA A 87 -4.48 -15.09 -36.65
CA ALA A 87 -4.39 -13.63 -36.74
C ALA A 87 -5.50 -13.11 -37.70
N PRO A 88 -5.59 -11.81 -38.07
CA PRO A 88 -4.88 -10.61 -37.62
C PRO A 88 -5.85 -9.44 -37.28
N THR A 89 -5.38 -8.34 -36.67
CA THR A 89 -6.05 -7.04 -36.86
C THR A 89 -5.03 -5.90 -36.78
N ALA A 90 -5.09 -5.05 -37.80
CA ALA A 90 -4.26 -3.88 -38.04
C ALA A 90 -4.85 -2.60 -37.41
N ALA A 91 -4.00 -1.56 -37.41
CA ALA A 91 -4.36 -0.12 -37.47
C ALA A 91 -5.05 0.49 -36.23
N ALA A 92 -4.40 1.40 -35.48
CA ALA A 92 -4.16 2.83 -35.76
C ALA A 92 -5.34 3.74 -35.38
N ALA A 93 -5.00 4.97 -34.94
CA ALA A 93 -5.84 6.14 -34.60
C ALA A 93 -6.50 6.11 -33.20
N ALA A 94 -6.13 6.98 -32.25
CA ALA A 94 -6.33 8.44 -32.17
C ALA A 94 -7.73 8.84 -31.70
N ALA A 95 -7.75 9.92 -30.90
CA ALA A 95 -8.88 10.78 -30.53
C ALA A 95 -9.72 10.40 -29.28
N ALA A 96 -9.48 11.18 -28.22
CA ALA A 96 -10.55 11.70 -27.34
C ALA A 96 -11.56 12.51 -28.19
N PRO A 97 -12.85 12.72 -27.81
CA PRO A 97 -13.17 13.52 -26.61
C PRO A 97 -14.56 13.31 -25.92
N ALA A 98 -14.67 13.97 -24.74
CA ALA A 98 -15.82 14.78 -24.25
C ALA A 98 -17.03 14.20 -23.48
N ALA A 99 -17.59 15.13 -22.67
CA ALA A 99 -18.90 15.24 -22.01
C ALA A 99 -19.05 14.58 -20.62
N ALA A 100 -19.04 15.29 -19.49
CA ALA A 100 -19.94 16.34 -18.96
C ALA A 100 -21.09 15.78 -18.09
N ALA A 101 -21.03 16.06 -16.79
CA ALA A 101 -22.18 16.05 -15.89
C ALA A 101 -22.04 17.19 -14.88
N ALA A 102 -23.08 18.03 -14.82
CA ALA A 102 -23.13 19.30 -14.10
C ALA A 102 -23.48 19.13 -12.62
N SER A 103 -22.88 19.95 -11.75
CA SER A 103 -23.41 20.28 -10.41
C SER A 103 -22.81 21.60 -9.90
N LYS A 104 -23.69 22.61 -9.72
CA LYS A 104 -23.58 23.90 -9.00
C LYS A 104 -22.20 24.61 -8.92
N GLN A 105 -22.06 25.69 -9.70
CA GLN A 105 -20.92 26.64 -9.64
C GLN A 105 -20.86 27.43 -8.31
N PRO A 106 -19.68 27.58 -7.69
CA PRO A 106 -19.35 28.76 -6.90
C PRO A 106 -19.00 29.97 -7.80
N ALA A 107 -19.05 31.16 -7.22
CA ALA A 107 -18.87 32.49 -7.82
C ALA A 107 -17.72 32.64 -8.85
N PRO A 108 -17.79 33.62 -9.77
CA PRO A 108 -16.79 33.83 -10.82
C PRO A 108 -15.43 34.18 -10.22
N VAL A 109 -14.47 33.26 -10.34
CA VAL A 109 -13.06 33.52 -10.08
C VAL A 109 -12.42 33.99 -11.39
N ASP A 110 -11.62 35.05 -11.33
CA ASP A 110 -10.86 35.55 -12.48
C ASP A 110 -10.06 34.39 -13.12
N PRO A 111 -10.24 34.07 -14.41
CA PRO A 111 -9.59 32.93 -15.06
C PRO A 111 -8.07 33.12 -15.24
N SER A 112 -7.50 34.25 -14.82
CA SER A 112 -6.08 34.58 -14.99
C SER A 112 -5.21 34.37 -13.74
N ALA A 113 -5.79 34.07 -12.57
CA ALA A 113 -5.02 33.77 -11.37
C ALA A 113 -4.94 32.26 -11.16
N ALA A 114 -3.91 31.62 -11.75
CA ALA A 114 -3.62 30.22 -11.46
C ALA A 114 -3.47 30.01 -9.94
N PRO A 115 -4.01 28.92 -9.37
CA PRO A 115 -3.95 28.70 -7.93
C PRO A 115 -2.49 28.64 -7.48
N THR A 116 -2.17 29.34 -6.39
CA THR A 116 -0.80 29.37 -5.84
C THR A 116 -0.45 28.06 -5.11
N LYS A 117 -1.48 27.33 -4.64
CA LYS A 117 -1.39 26.01 -4.02
C LYS A 117 -2.54 25.13 -4.48
N VAL A 118 -2.30 23.83 -4.55
CA VAL A 118 -3.31 22.80 -4.82
C VAL A 118 -3.25 21.74 -3.72
N ARG A 119 -4.34 21.03 -3.49
CA ARG A 119 -4.36 19.83 -2.65
C ARG A 119 -4.61 18.61 -3.52
N ALA A 120 -3.78 17.58 -3.38
CA ALA A 120 -3.95 16.36 -4.14
C ALA A 120 -3.71 15.12 -3.27
N SER A 121 -4.39 14.04 -3.63
CA SER A 121 -4.07 12.69 -3.18
C SER A 121 -3.33 11.96 -4.29
N HIS A 122 -2.51 10.97 -3.94
CA HIS A 122 -1.83 10.14 -4.94
C HIS A 122 -1.79 8.65 -4.57
N LEU A 123 -1.66 7.83 -5.61
CA LEU A 123 -1.33 6.41 -5.51
C LEU A 123 0.02 6.20 -6.19
N LEU A 124 1.05 6.01 -5.37
CA LEU A 124 2.42 5.68 -5.83
C LEU A 124 2.63 4.17 -5.85
N ILE A 125 3.08 3.63 -6.99
CA ILE A 125 3.67 2.29 -7.09
C ILE A 125 5.13 2.42 -7.49
N LYS A 126 6.01 1.87 -6.66
CA LYS A 126 7.45 1.85 -6.90
C LYS A 126 7.84 0.66 -7.77
N SER A 127 9.01 0.78 -8.38
CA SER A 127 9.69 -0.27 -9.13
C SER A 127 11.15 -0.39 -8.69
N GLU A 128 11.86 -1.37 -9.23
CA GLU A 128 13.30 -1.54 -9.06
C GLU A 128 14.13 -0.30 -9.47
N LYS A 129 13.58 0.56 -10.36
CA LYS A 129 14.22 1.79 -10.84
C LYS A 129 13.85 3.03 -10.03
N SER A 130 12.96 2.91 -9.04
CA SER A 130 12.64 4.04 -8.16
C SER A 130 13.85 4.42 -7.33
N ARG A 131 14.08 5.73 -7.09
CA ARG A 131 15.19 6.28 -6.30
C ARG A 131 15.39 5.63 -4.93
N ARG A 132 14.31 5.09 -4.36
CA ARG A 132 14.30 4.33 -3.11
C ARG A 132 13.34 3.14 -3.25
N PRO A 133 13.81 1.98 -3.75
CA PRO A 133 12.98 0.81 -4.06
C PRO A 133 12.62 0.00 -2.80
N SER A 134 12.06 0.71 -1.83
CA SER A 134 11.55 0.17 -0.56
C SER A 134 10.39 1.02 -0.07
N SER A 135 9.42 0.40 0.59
CA SER A 135 8.25 1.06 1.17
C SER A 135 7.86 0.40 2.49
N TRP A 136 6.82 0.93 3.11
CA TRP A 136 6.21 0.32 4.28
C TRP A 136 5.54 -1.03 3.95
N ARG A 137 5.15 -1.25 2.69
CA ARG A 137 4.54 -2.51 2.21
C ARG A 137 5.59 -3.57 1.93
N GLN A 138 6.73 -3.16 1.37
CA GLN A 138 7.75 -4.08 0.88
C GLN A 138 9.15 -3.49 1.09
N LEU A 139 9.99 -4.21 1.84
CA LEU A 139 11.34 -3.76 2.18
C LEU A 139 12.27 -3.70 0.94
N HIS A 140 12.12 -4.62 -0.01
CA HIS A 140 12.91 -4.68 -1.23
C HIS A 140 11.99 -4.85 -2.44
N ILE A 141 11.84 -3.81 -3.24
CA ILE A 141 10.94 -3.79 -4.40
C ILE A 141 11.73 -4.20 -5.65
N THR A 142 11.38 -5.36 -6.20
CA THR A 142 12.04 -5.97 -7.37
C THR A 142 11.19 -5.92 -8.64
N ARG A 143 9.94 -5.45 -8.55
CA ARG A 143 9.03 -5.37 -9.70
C ARG A 143 9.56 -4.38 -10.75
N THR A 144 9.38 -4.72 -12.01
CA THR A 144 9.83 -3.88 -13.13
C THR A 144 8.97 -2.63 -13.28
N VAL A 145 9.43 -1.66 -14.07
CA VAL A 145 8.62 -0.47 -14.42
C VAL A 145 7.35 -0.87 -15.18
N GLY A 146 7.42 -1.91 -16.03
CA GLY A 146 6.27 -2.45 -16.76
C GLY A 146 5.20 -3.02 -15.83
N GLN A 147 5.60 -3.87 -14.88
CA GLN A 147 4.70 -4.43 -13.86
C GLN A 147 4.07 -3.34 -12.99
N ALA A 148 4.86 -2.34 -12.57
CA ALA A 148 4.34 -1.21 -11.81
C ALA A 148 3.31 -0.40 -12.60
N ARG A 149 3.50 -0.26 -13.92
CA ARG A 149 2.53 0.39 -14.81
C ARG A 149 1.26 -0.44 -14.96
N GLU A 150 1.35 -1.75 -15.17
CA GLU A 150 0.19 -2.64 -15.27
C GLU A 150 -0.68 -2.58 -14.00
N ILE A 151 -0.05 -2.66 -12.83
CA ILE A 151 -0.73 -2.49 -11.54
C ILE A 151 -1.48 -1.16 -11.48
N LEU A 152 -0.81 -0.06 -11.86
CA LEU A 152 -1.44 1.26 -11.87
C LEU A 152 -2.58 1.37 -12.88
N GLN A 153 -2.45 0.76 -14.07
CA GLN A 153 -3.48 0.74 -15.10
C GLN A 153 -4.73 0.02 -14.62
N THR A 154 -4.58 -1.13 -13.96
CA THR A 154 -5.72 -1.84 -13.35
C THR A 154 -6.42 -0.97 -12.32
N HIS A 155 -5.66 -0.30 -11.43
CA HIS A 155 -6.27 0.62 -10.47
C HIS A 155 -6.94 1.82 -11.15
N GLN A 156 -6.32 2.40 -12.18
CA GLN A 156 -6.88 3.52 -12.94
C GLN A 156 -8.23 3.13 -13.56
N GLN A 157 -8.32 1.98 -14.22
CA GLN A 157 -9.55 1.47 -14.82
C GLN A 157 -10.65 1.27 -13.78
N ASN A 158 -10.32 0.64 -12.64
CA ASN A 158 -11.28 0.43 -11.55
C ASN A 158 -11.76 1.76 -10.95
N LEU A 159 -10.86 2.73 -10.79
CA LEU A 159 -11.18 4.04 -10.26
C LEU A 159 -12.00 4.90 -11.24
N GLN A 160 -11.79 4.75 -12.55
CA GLN A 160 -12.61 5.43 -13.56
C GLN A 160 -14.08 4.97 -13.54
N ALA A 161 -14.33 3.72 -13.14
CA ALA A 161 -15.67 3.18 -12.96
C ALA A 161 -16.27 3.47 -11.56
N ALA A 162 -15.57 4.21 -10.70
CA ALA A 162 -16.01 4.48 -9.34
C ALA A 162 -17.15 5.51 -9.28
N GLU A 163 -18.24 5.20 -8.56
CA GLU A 163 -19.31 6.16 -8.26
C GLU A 163 -18.83 7.30 -7.35
N ASP A 164 -18.00 6.97 -6.36
CA ASP A 164 -17.35 7.93 -5.44
C ASP A 164 -15.83 7.80 -5.59
N LEU A 165 -15.30 8.51 -6.60
CA LEU A 165 -13.88 8.48 -6.94
C LEU A 165 -12.98 8.86 -5.74
N PRO A 166 -13.20 9.98 -5.01
CA PRO A 166 -12.35 10.32 -3.86
C PRO A 166 -12.30 9.23 -2.78
N LYS A 167 -13.44 8.65 -2.43
CA LYS A 167 -13.50 7.60 -1.40
C LYS A 167 -12.82 6.32 -1.86
N GLN A 168 -13.06 5.89 -3.10
CA GLN A 168 -12.42 4.70 -3.66
C GLN A 168 -10.92 4.90 -3.85
N PHE A 169 -10.51 6.08 -4.33
CA PHE A 169 -9.10 6.44 -4.48
C PHE A 169 -8.37 6.36 -3.13
N ALA A 170 -8.94 6.96 -2.09
CA ALA A 170 -8.37 6.90 -0.74
C ALA A 170 -8.26 5.46 -0.19
N ARG A 171 -9.24 4.60 -0.49
CA ARG A 171 -9.21 3.18 -0.13
C ARG A 171 -8.08 2.44 -0.84
N VAL A 172 -7.93 2.63 -2.16
CA VAL A 172 -6.88 2.00 -2.95
C VAL A 172 -5.50 2.52 -2.51
N ALA A 173 -5.35 3.83 -2.32
CA ALA A 173 -4.10 4.42 -1.83
C ALA A 173 -3.68 3.88 -0.46
N LYS A 174 -4.63 3.68 0.46
CA LYS A 174 -4.35 3.04 1.78
C LYS A 174 -3.80 1.63 1.66
N ALA A 175 -4.36 0.83 0.76
CA ALA A 175 -3.98 -0.57 0.61
C ALA A 175 -2.71 -0.75 -0.23
N GLU A 176 -2.60 0.00 -1.32
CA GLU A 176 -1.68 -0.30 -2.41
C GLU A 176 -0.53 0.70 -2.54
N SER A 177 -0.62 1.92 -1.99
CA SER A 177 0.44 2.90 -2.23
C SER A 177 1.73 2.58 -1.46
N ASP A 178 2.85 2.68 -2.16
CA ASP A 178 4.21 2.62 -1.60
C ASP A 178 4.67 3.93 -0.92
N CYS A 179 3.83 4.97 -0.92
CA CYS A 179 4.09 6.23 -0.20
C CYS A 179 3.63 6.14 1.25
N SER A 180 4.24 6.90 2.16
CA SER A 180 3.80 7.01 3.55
C SER A 180 2.44 7.71 3.70
N SER A 181 2.05 8.54 2.72
CA SER A 181 0.72 9.17 2.65
C SER A 181 -0.41 8.14 2.51
N ALA A 182 -0.11 6.87 2.20
CA ALA A 182 -1.08 5.78 2.22
C ALA A 182 -1.93 5.78 3.50
N ARG A 183 -1.34 6.08 4.67
CA ARG A 183 -2.06 6.14 5.96
C ARG A 183 -3.22 7.15 5.96
N GLU A 184 -3.10 8.20 5.16
CA GLU A 184 -4.08 9.28 5.01
C GLU A 184 -4.90 9.16 3.71
N GLY A 185 -4.92 7.98 3.08
CA GLY A 185 -5.63 7.82 1.80
C GLY A 185 -4.88 8.42 0.62
N GLY A 186 -3.57 8.59 0.74
CA GLY A 186 -2.74 9.19 -0.30
C GLY A 186 -2.75 10.71 -0.29
N ASP A 187 -3.46 11.37 0.64
CA ASP A 187 -3.49 12.83 0.75
C ASP A 187 -2.08 13.39 1.03
N LEU A 188 -1.70 14.40 0.25
CA LEU A 188 -0.42 15.10 0.40
C LEU A 188 -0.58 16.48 1.05
N GLY A 189 -1.81 16.86 1.39
CA GLY A 189 -2.13 18.21 1.84
C GLY A 189 -1.93 19.25 0.72
N PHE A 190 -1.89 20.52 1.11
CA PHE A 190 -1.67 21.62 0.18
C PHE A 190 -0.18 21.79 -0.11
N PHE A 191 0.17 21.86 -1.40
CA PHE A 191 1.52 22.17 -1.84
C PHE A 191 1.51 23.27 -2.91
N GLY A 192 2.58 24.07 -2.90
CA GLY A 192 2.86 25.08 -3.91
C GLY A 192 3.80 24.55 -4.99
N ARG A 193 4.17 25.42 -5.93
CA ARG A 193 5.16 25.10 -6.95
C ARG A 193 6.55 24.85 -6.33
N GLN A 194 7.36 24.05 -7.02
CA GLN A 194 8.69 23.57 -6.66
C GLN A 194 8.77 22.73 -5.36
N GLN A 195 7.62 22.30 -4.81
CA GLN A 195 7.60 21.43 -3.62
C GLN A 195 7.54 19.94 -3.96
N MET A 196 7.10 19.61 -5.18
CA MET A 196 7.01 18.23 -5.70
C MET A 196 7.95 18.04 -6.88
N GLN A 197 8.19 16.79 -7.27
CA GLN A 197 8.96 16.52 -8.49
C GLN A 197 8.25 17.11 -9.70
N LYS A 198 9.02 17.72 -10.62
CA LYS A 198 8.51 18.51 -11.74
C LYS A 198 7.36 17.82 -12.53
N PRO A 199 7.45 16.53 -12.91
CA PRO A 199 6.36 15.87 -13.63
C PRO A 199 5.08 15.71 -12.80
N PHE A 200 5.22 15.47 -11.49
CA PHE A 200 4.08 15.33 -10.57
C PHE A 200 3.37 16.67 -10.38
N GLU A 201 4.16 17.74 -10.17
CA GLU A 201 3.63 19.08 -10.01
C GLU A 201 2.87 19.54 -11.25
N GLU A 202 3.47 19.41 -12.42
CA GLU A 202 2.85 19.88 -13.67
C GLU A 202 1.52 19.17 -13.92
N ALA A 203 1.45 17.87 -13.66
CA ALA A 203 0.20 17.13 -13.70
C ALA A 203 -0.81 17.63 -12.67
N ALA A 204 -0.42 17.75 -11.39
CA ALA A 204 -1.35 18.15 -10.33
C ALA A 204 -1.94 19.55 -10.52
N PHE A 205 -1.14 20.52 -11.00
CA PHE A 205 -1.60 21.88 -11.29
C PHE A 205 -2.43 21.98 -12.57
N ALA A 206 -2.27 21.04 -13.51
CA ALA A 206 -3.07 20.98 -14.74
C ALA A 206 -4.47 20.38 -14.52
N LEU A 207 -4.65 19.56 -13.47
CA LEU A 207 -5.93 18.93 -13.14
C LEU A 207 -6.94 19.96 -12.60
N LYS A 208 -8.22 19.75 -12.88
CA LYS A 208 -9.33 20.39 -12.18
C LYS A 208 -9.59 19.70 -10.84
N VAL A 209 -10.25 20.40 -9.92
CA VAL A 209 -10.67 19.78 -8.65
C VAL A 209 -11.64 18.63 -8.94
N GLY A 210 -11.38 17.46 -8.34
CA GLY A 210 -12.10 16.21 -8.57
C GLY A 210 -11.56 15.37 -9.73
N GLU A 211 -10.58 15.86 -10.49
CA GLU A 211 -10.04 15.17 -11.66
C GLU A 211 -8.87 14.26 -11.30
N MET A 212 -8.78 13.10 -11.97
CA MET A 212 -7.69 12.15 -11.84
C MET A 212 -6.76 12.22 -13.06
N SER A 213 -5.45 12.20 -12.82
CA SER A 213 -4.42 12.24 -13.86
C SER A 213 -4.31 10.94 -14.67
N PRO A 214 -3.64 10.98 -15.84
CA PRO A 214 -2.98 9.80 -16.37
C PRO A 214 -1.83 9.33 -15.44
N ILE A 215 -1.21 8.20 -15.80
CA ILE A 215 -0.06 7.67 -15.07
C ILE A 215 1.15 8.60 -15.26
N ILE A 216 1.64 9.18 -14.17
CA ILE A 216 2.78 10.09 -14.16
C ILE A 216 4.02 9.37 -13.66
N GLN A 217 5.10 9.41 -14.42
CA GLN A 217 6.39 8.84 -14.02
C GLN A 217 7.29 9.90 -13.40
N THR A 218 7.94 9.53 -12.31
CA THR A 218 8.89 10.36 -11.56
C THR A 218 10.05 9.49 -11.08
N ASP A 219 11.08 10.09 -10.47
CA ASP A 219 12.18 9.32 -9.86
C ASP A 219 11.69 8.48 -8.68
N SER A 220 10.56 8.84 -8.07
CA SER A 220 9.98 8.06 -6.96
C SER A 220 9.24 6.81 -7.42
N GLY A 221 8.88 6.68 -8.70
CA GLY A 221 8.00 5.63 -9.23
C GLY A 221 6.88 6.19 -10.11
N LEU A 222 5.82 5.40 -10.31
CA LEU A 222 4.64 5.80 -11.08
C LEU A 222 3.50 6.23 -10.15
N HIS A 223 2.77 7.27 -10.55
CA HIS A 223 1.73 7.91 -9.75
C HIS A 223 0.43 8.03 -10.53
N LEU A 224 -0.69 7.78 -9.86
CA LEU A 224 -1.96 8.42 -10.19
C LEU A 224 -2.19 9.56 -9.20
N ILE A 225 -2.73 10.66 -9.68
CA ILE A 225 -2.97 11.88 -8.90
C ILE A 225 -4.45 12.21 -8.97
N LEU A 226 -5.07 12.49 -7.83
CA LEU A 226 -6.43 13.03 -7.75
C LEU A 226 -6.36 14.41 -7.11
N ARG A 227 -6.77 15.45 -7.82
CA ARG A 227 -6.82 16.79 -7.24
C ARG A 227 -8.09 16.94 -6.39
N THR A 228 -7.94 17.40 -5.15
CA THR A 228 -9.02 17.55 -4.17
C THR A 228 -9.35 19.01 -3.83
N ALA A 229 -8.43 19.95 -4.08
CA ALA A 229 -8.66 21.40 -4.05
C ALA A 229 -7.68 22.14 -4.98
#